data_AF-A0ABD3ADW1-F1
#
_entry.id   AF-A0ABD3ADW1-F1
#
_cell.length_a   1.000
_cell.length_b   1.000
_cell.length_c   1.000
_cell.angle_alpha   90.00
_cell.angle_beta   90.00
_cell.angle_gamma   90.00
#
_symmetry.space_group_name_H-M   'P 1'
#
loop_
_entity.id
_entity.type
_entity.pdbx_description
1 polymer ?
#
loop_
_entity_poly.entity_id
_entity_poly.type
_entity_poly.pdbx_seq_one_letter_code
_entity_poly.pdbx_strand_id
1 'polypeptide(L)'
;MEPSKITTHDGFSEAYRSLPSLNLAFLLIWSLCAACWTINTYKNRHFQMNKLQWTLAAVPLIKALQLTLSFLFWYSCFYLHVCSLWMSFGVFVTGVLFQTVIFVSFLLISHGYCITCERLSISERRTTAALGCIFYLTLVGYRVSIPYFSALLLLNYFVSFYLIFRHISQNLVLLREQLTIIEDEDVHAMHDAVFTKYIMFKKFQGAIHFVAMAEFAIYINMNDSLDNYWLRLVIREWAQFCIILYIGWTFRSKDLAPRFSVMPTLKSKGKKMVPPIYRIEMDAATFKEFKSHEWHIGVPTASQKGHLQDSVLVVIQHPRADTMTSTNSASLSSAAVSTSNLDRNSHSFST
;
A
#
# COMPACT_ATOMS: atom_id res chain seq x y z
N MET A 1 2.16 -25.97 -55.61
CA MET A 1 2.69 -25.75 -54.25
C MET A 1 3.89 -24.84 -54.42
N GLU A 2 3.62 -23.55 -54.59
CA GLU A 2 4.65 -22.54 -54.81
C GLU A 2 5.19 -22.07 -53.45
N PRO A 3 6.52 -21.98 -53.29
CA PRO A 3 7.10 -21.33 -52.14
C PRO A 3 6.82 -19.82 -52.25
N SER A 4 6.03 -19.29 -51.32
CA SER A 4 5.79 -17.86 -51.14
C SER A 4 7.14 -17.15 -51.00
N LYS A 5 7.47 -16.34 -52.02
CA LYS A 5 8.62 -15.44 -52.01
C LYS A 5 8.50 -14.50 -50.82
N ILE A 6 9.30 -14.75 -49.79
CA ILE A 6 9.62 -13.76 -48.76
C ILE A 6 10.49 -12.72 -49.46
N THR A 7 9.89 -11.59 -49.83
CA THR A 7 10.59 -10.43 -50.39
C THR A 7 11.39 -9.76 -49.29
N THR A 8 12.59 -10.26 -49.02
CA THR A 8 13.62 -9.55 -48.27
C THR A 8 14.26 -8.49 -49.17
N HIS A 9 13.68 -7.29 -49.20
CA HIS A 9 14.41 -6.08 -49.59
C HIS A 9 14.85 -5.42 -48.27
N ASP A 10 16.16 -5.38 -48.03
CA ASP A 10 16.82 -4.83 -46.83
C ASP A 10 16.48 -5.47 -45.47
N GLY A 11 16.93 -6.71 -45.23
CA GLY A 11 17.29 -7.24 -43.89
C GLY A 11 16.27 -7.24 -42.74
N PHE A 12 15.10 -6.62 -42.90
CA PHE A 12 14.06 -6.45 -41.90
C PHE A 12 12.76 -7.02 -42.45
N SER A 13 12.18 -7.97 -41.72
CA SER A 13 10.89 -8.56 -42.11
C SER A 13 9.79 -7.50 -42.12
N GLU A 14 8.98 -7.49 -43.19
CA GLU A 14 7.85 -6.58 -43.39
C GLU A 14 6.84 -6.61 -42.23
N ALA A 15 6.82 -7.71 -41.46
CA ALA A 15 6.02 -7.89 -40.25
C ALA A 15 6.31 -6.84 -39.16
N TYR A 16 7.51 -6.25 -39.13
CA TYR A 16 7.90 -5.26 -38.14
C TYR A 16 7.51 -3.82 -38.52
N ARG A 17 7.03 -3.59 -39.76
CA ARG A 17 6.73 -2.26 -40.29
C ARG A 17 5.63 -1.52 -39.51
N SER A 18 4.70 -2.26 -38.92
CA SER A 18 3.61 -1.66 -38.13
C SER A 18 4.07 -1.14 -36.76
N LEU A 19 5.17 -1.66 -36.20
CA LEU A 19 5.61 -1.39 -34.81
C LEU A 19 5.70 0.10 -34.43
N PRO A 20 6.30 0.99 -35.24
CA PRO A 20 6.33 2.42 -34.91
C PRO A 20 4.92 2.98 -34.69
N SER A 21 3.98 2.71 -35.61
CA SER A 21 2.62 3.24 -35.53
C SER A 21 1.85 2.75 -34.30
N LEU A 22 2.11 1.51 -33.89
CA LEU A 22 1.44 0.87 -32.75
C LEU A 22 2.00 1.35 -31.42
N ASN A 23 3.32 1.45 -31.32
CA ASN A 23 3.98 2.03 -30.16
C ASN A 23 3.52 3.48 -29.96
N LEU A 24 3.34 4.24 -31.05
CA LEU A 24 2.79 5.59 -31.00
C LEU A 24 1.33 5.60 -30.53
N ALA A 25 0.46 4.73 -31.07
CA ALA A 25 -0.93 4.63 -30.65
C ALA A 25 -1.04 4.31 -29.15
N PHE A 26 -0.31 3.30 -28.68
CA PHE A 26 -0.25 2.97 -27.25
C PHE A 26 0.38 4.08 -26.42
N LEU A 27 1.41 4.77 -26.93
CA LEU A 27 2.03 5.90 -26.24
C LEU A 27 1.00 6.99 -25.95
N LEU A 28 0.15 7.35 -26.93
CA LEU A 28 -0.90 8.34 -26.75
C LEU A 28 -1.91 7.89 -25.68
N ILE A 29 -2.36 6.64 -25.74
CA ILE A 29 -3.30 6.07 -24.77
C ILE A 29 -2.71 6.08 -23.35
N TRP A 30 -1.47 5.62 -23.19
CA TRP A 30 -0.77 5.59 -21.90
C TRP A 30 -0.45 6.98 -21.37
N SER A 31 -0.10 7.92 -22.25
CA SER A 31 0.17 9.32 -21.87
C SER A 31 -1.09 10.03 -21.39
N LEU A 32 -2.22 9.82 -22.06
CA LEU A 32 -3.53 10.32 -21.62
C LEU A 32 -3.90 9.73 -20.25
N CYS A 33 -3.73 8.42 -20.08
CA CYS A 33 -3.97 7.76 -18.79
C CYS A 33 -3.06 8.31 -17.69
N ALA A 34 -1.76 8.46 -17.95
CA ALA A 34 -0.80 9.04 -17.02
C ALA A 34 -1.15 10.48 -16.66
N ALA A 35 -1.55 11.30 -17.63
CA ALA A 35 -1.98 12.67 -17.41
C ALA A 35 -3.26 12.74 -16.56
N CYS A 36 -4.30 11.99 -16.92
CA CYS A 36 -5.55 11.91 -16.16
C CYS A 36 -5.28 11.49 -14.70
N TRP A 37 -4.44 10.48 -14.49
CA TRP A 37 -4.10 10.02 -13.15
C TRP A 37 -3.28 11.05 -12.38
N THR A 38 -2.26 11.65 -13.00
CA THR A 38 -1.42 12.67 -12.36
C THR A 38 -2.24 13.89 -11.97
N ILE A 39 -3.14 14.36 -12.84
CA ILE A 39 -4.05 15.47 -12.55
C ILE A 39 -5.00 15.10 -11.41
N ASN A 40 -5.58 13.89 -11.43
CA ASN A 40 -6.46 13.43 -10.36
C ASN A 40 -5.73 13.33 -9.01
N THR A 41 -4.52 12.78 -8.98
CA THR A 41 -3.67 12.71 -7.79
C THR A 41 -3.26 14.09 -7.30
N TYR A 42 -2.97 15.02 -8.21
CA TYR A 42 -2.60 16.39 -7.87
C TYR A 42 -3.78 17.17 -7.27
N LYS A 43 -4.97 17.10 -7.89
CA LYS A 43 -6.18 17.78 -7.38
C LYS A 43 -6.60 17.24 -6.02
N ASN A 44 -6.47 15.93 -5.80
CA ASN A 44 -6.87 15.29 -4.54
C ASN A 44 -5.74 15.25 -3.49
N ARG A 45 -4.60 15.90 -3.75
CA ARG A 45 -3.44 15.94 -2.85
C ARG A 45 -3.78 16.51 -1.47
N HIS A 46 -4.72 17.45 -1.42
CA HIS A 46 -5.18 18.06 -0.17
C HIS A 46 -5.91 17.07 0.75
N PHE A 47 -6.58 16.06 0.19
CA PHE A 47 -7.38 15.12 0.97
C PHE A 47 -6.56 13.96 1.53
N GLN A 48 -5.61 13.42 0.75
CA GLN A 48 -4.63 12.44 1.24
C GLN A 48 -3.33 12.49 0.45
N MET A 49 -2.23 12.87 1.11
CA MET A 49 -0.88 12.85 0.54
C MET A 49 -0.30 11.43 0.58
N ASN A 50 -1.00 10.49 -0.06
CA ASN A 50 -0.75 9.06 0.13
C ASN A 50 0.36 8.58 -0.81
N LYS A 51 1.47 8.09 -0.25
CA LYS A 51 2.65 7.63 -1.02
C LYS A 51 2.30 6.55 -2.04
N LEU A 52 1.31 5.70 -1.74
CA LEU A 52 0.83 4.67 -2.66
C LEU A 52 0.27 5.24 -3.98
N GLN A 53 -0.47 6.35 -3.95
CA GLN A 53 -1.06 6.94 -5.17
C GLN A 53 0.02 7.45 -6.12
N TRP A 54 1.11 7.99 -5.57
CA TRP A 54 2.28 8.39 -6.36
C TRP A 54 3.02 7.17 -6.93
N THR A 55 3.15 6.09 -6.18
CA THR A 55 3.70 4.83 -6.70
C THR A 55 2.85 4.28 -7.86
N LEU A 56 1.52 4.31 -7.74
CA LEU A 56 0.61 3.88 -8.80
C LEU A 56 0.63 4.80 -10.02
N ALA A 57 0.80 6.11 -9.83
CA ALA A 57 0.97 7.07 -10.94
C ALA A 57 2.31 6.90 -11.68
N ALA A 58 3.36 6.40 -11.01
CA ALA A 58 4.63 6.10 -11.65
C ALA A 58 4.54 4.96 -12.67
N VAL A 59 3.62 4.00 -12.48
CA VAL A 59 3.41 2.86 -13.41
C VAL A 59 3.12 3.32 -14.85
N PRO A 60 2.05 4.10 -15.12
CA PRO A 60 1.76 4.55 -16.48
C PRO A 60 2.82 5.51 -17.03
N LEU A 61 3.52 6.28 -16.17
CA LEU A 61 4.62 7.15 -16.60
C LEU A 61 5.83 6.35 -17.11
N ILE A 62 6.26 5.32 -16.39
CA ILE A 62 7.35 4.44 -16.83
C ILE A 62 6.97 3.72 -18.12
N LYS A 63 5.71 3.32 -18.27
CA LYS A 63 5.21 2.69 -19.51
C LYS A 63 5.20 3.65 -20.69
N ALA A 64 4.77 4.89 -20.49
CA ALA A 64 4.84 5.93 -21.52
C ALA A 64 6.30 6.21 -21.93
N LEU A 65 7.23 6.24 -20.96
CA LEU A 65 8.66 6.37 -21.25
C LEU A 65 9.18 5.18 -22.07
N GLN A 66 8.82 3.95 -21.69
CA GLN A 66 9.18 2.73 -22.45
C GLN A 66 8.67 2.80 -23.89
N LEU A 67 7.41 3.18 -24.09
CA LEU A 67 6.79 3.29 -25.42
C LEU A 67 7.39 4.44 -26.24
N THR A 68 7.79 5.53 -25.59
CA THR A 68 8.51 6.64 -26.23
C THR A 68 9.86 6.17 -26.76
N LEU A 69 10.66 5.50 -25.93
CA LEU A 69 11.95 4.94 -26.35
C LEU A 69 11.78 3.89 -27.45
N SER A 70 10.73 3.08 -27.37
CA SER A 70 10.40 2.07 -28.38
C SER A 70 10.03 2.71 -29.71
N PHE A 71 9.16 3.72 -29.69
CA PHE A 71 8.81 4.51 -30.86
C PHE A 71 10.04 5.16 -31.48
N LEU A 72 10.86 5.86 -30.69
CA LEU A 72 12.06 6.54 -31.18
C LEU A 72 13.08 5.55 -31.77
N PHE A 73 13.25 4.38 -31.16
CA PHE A 73 14.10 3.32 -31.67
C PHE A 73 13.62 2.82 -33.04
N TRP A 74 12.37 2.38 -33.12
CA TRP A 74 11.83 1.81 -34.36
C TRP A 74 11.68 2.85 -35.46
N TYR A 75 11.29 4.08 -35.12
CA TYR A 75 11.21 5.18 -36.07
C TYR A 75 12.58 5.52 -36.65
N SER A 76 13.62 5.64 -35.82
CA SER A 76 14.97 5.94 -36.29
C SER A 76 15.54 4.80 -37.14
N CYS A 77 15.27 3.56 -36.76
CA CYS A 77 15.77 2.38 -37.47
C CYS A 77 15.10 2.20 -38.85
N PHE A 78 13.78 2.45 -38.97
CA PHE A 78 13.05 2.30 -40.24
C PHE A 78 13.09 3.53 -41.16
N TYR A 79 12.93 4.74 -40.62
CA TYR A 79 12.80 5.95 -41.44
C TYR A 79 14.10 6.72 -41.61
N LEU A 80 14.99 6.67 -40.60
CA LEU A 80 16.27 7.38 -40.62
C LEU A 80 17.46 6.44 -40.90
N HIS A 81 17.22 5.12 -40.98
CA HIS A 81 18.23 4.08 -41.13
C HIS A 81 19.36 4.11 -40.07
N VAL A 82 19.10 4.68 -38.89
CA VAL A 82 20.04 4.74 -37.76
C VAL A 82 19.44 4.02 -36.55
N CYS A 83 19.97 2.83 -36.24
CA CYS A 83 19.51 2.04 -35.10
C CYS A 83 20.43 2.28 -33.89
N SER A 84 19.96 3.08 -32.92
CA SER A 84 20.74 3.42 -31.71
C SER A 84 20.70 2.29 -30.68
N LEU A 85 21.88 1.77 -30.31
CA LEU A 85 22.03 0.78 -29.25
C LEU A 85 21.50 1.30 -27.91
N TRP A 86 21.76 2.57 -27.60
CA TRP A 86 21.29 3.21 -26.36
C TRP A 86 19.77 3.28 -26.26
N MET A 87 19.08 3.49 -27.37
CA MET A 87 17.61 3.48 -27.40
C MET A 87 17.07 2.05 -27.17
N SER A 88 17.66 1.04 -27.82
CA SER A 88 17.31 -0.37 -27.60
C SER A 88 17.54 -0.80 -26.14
N PHE A 89 18.70 -0.46 -25.58
CA PHE A 89 19.01 -0.69 -24.17
C PHE A 89 18.03 0.05 -23.25
N GLY A 90 17.65 1.29 -23.59
CA GLY A 90 16.63 2.05 -22.89
C GLY A 90 15.27 1.34 -22.86
N VAL A 91 14.81 0.81 -24.00
CA VAL A 91 13.57 0.01 -24.09
C VAL A 91 13.65 -1.24 -23.21
N PHE A 92 14.79 -1.92 -23.21
CA PHE A 92 15.04 -3.07 -22.35
C PHE A 92 14.94 -2.71 -20.86
N VAL A 93 15.70 -1.70 -20.41
CA VAL A 93 15.76 -1.29 -19.00
C VAL A 93 14.40 -0.80 -18.53
N THR A 94 13.75 0.08 -19.30
CA THR A 94 12.43 0.60 -18.94
C THR A 94 11.35 -0.47 -18.94
N GLY A 95 11.42 -1.47 -19.81
CA GLY A 95 10.52 -2.63 -19.80
C GLY A 95 10.67 -3.49 -18.53
N VAL A 96 11.90 -3.76 -18.09
CA VAL A 96 12.16 -4.48 -16.84
C VAL A 96 11.70 -3.67 -15.63
N LEU A 97 11.98 -2.36 -15.62
CA LEU A 97 11.53 -1.46 -14.56
C LEU A 97 10.00 -1.41 -14.48
N PHE A 98 9.30 -1.30 -15.60
CA PHE A 98 7.84 -1.32 -15.65
C PHE A 98 7.26 -2.58 -15.00
N GLN A 99 7.74 -3.77 -15.40
CA GLN A 99 7.27 -5.04 -14.82
C GLN A 99 7.55 -5.11 -13.32
N THR A 100 8.70 -4.62 -12.88
CA THR A 100 9.10 -4.59 -11.46
C THR A 100 8.22 -3.63 -10.64
N VAL A 101 7.94 -2.42 -11.16
CA VAL A 101 7.12 -1.44 -10.46
C VAL A 101 5.66 -1.87 -10.38
N ILE A 102 5.12 -2.51 -11.42
CA ILE A 102 3.79 -3.13 -11.35
C ILE A 102 3.75 -4.19 -10.26
N PHE A 103 4.75 -5.09 -10.26
CA PHE A 103 4.81 -6.17 -9.28
C PHE A 103 4.87 -5.65 -7.84
N VAL A 104 5.77 -4.70 -7.57
CA VAL A 104 5.88 -4.05 -6.26
C VAL A 104 4.60 -3.32 -5.89
N SER A 105 3.92 -2.67 -6.84
CA SER A 105 2.62 -2.03 -6.61
C SER A 105 1.55 -3.02 -6.17
N PHE A 106 1.48 -4.19 -6.81
CA PHE A 106 0.54 -5.26 -6.42
C PHE A 106 0.86 -5.81 -5.03
N LEU A 107 2.14 -5.99 -4.70
CA LEU A 107 2.53 -6.38 -3.34
C LEU A 107 2.12 -5.33 -2.30
N LEU A 108 2.40 -4.06 -2.55
CA LEU A 108 2.02 -2.97 -1.63
C LEU A 108 0.50 -2.91 -1.40
N ILE A 109 -0.29 -3.04 -2.47
CA ILE A 109 -1.75 -3.12 -2.36
C ILE A 109 -2.16 -4.38 -1.60
N SER A 110 -1.55 -5.53 -1.86
CA SER A 110 -1.88 -6.80 -1.19
C SER A 110 -1.64 -6.75 0.33
N HIS A 111 -0.59 -6.06 0.77
CA HIS A 111 -0.33 -5.79 2.20
C HIS A 111 -1.34 -4.80 2.80
N GLY A 112 -2.02 -4.02 1.96
CA GLY A 112 -2.94 -2.95 2.36
C GLY A 112 -2.23 -1.67 2.75
N TYR A 113 -1.03 -1.44 2.20
CA TYR A 113 -0.30 -0.19 2.36
C TYR A 113 -1.21 0.97 2.00
N CYS A 114 -1.26 2.00 2.85
CA CYS A 114 -2.01 3.23 2.59
C CYS A 114 -3.55 3.06 2.44
N ILE A 115 -4.11 1.85 2.69
CA ILE A 115 -5.54 1.53 2.59
C ILE A 115 -6.08 1.00 3.93
N THR A 116 -5.43 -0.01 4.50
CA THR A 116 -5.74 -0.56 5.84
C THR A 116 -4.67 -0.17 6.86
N CYS A 117 -3.41 -0.10 6.43
CA CYS A 117 -2.28 0.27 7.28
C CYS A 117 -1.60 1.54 6.76
N GLU A 118 -1.45 2.57 7.61
CA GLU A 118 -0.71 3.79 7.25
C GLU A 118 0.80 3.53 7.07
N ARG A 119 1.35 2.58 7.83
CA ARG A 119 2.75 2.16 7.76
C ARG A 119 2.86 0.65 7.74
N LEU A 120 3.59 0.12 6.75
CA LEU A 120 4.04 -1.28 6.78
C LEU A 120 5.02 -1.47 7.93
N SER A 121 5.00 -2.65 8.55
CA SER A 121 6.05 -3.04 9.49
C SER A 121 7.41 -3.11 8.78
N ILE A 122 8.50 -2.97 9.55
CA ILE A 122 9.87 -3.06 9.01
C ILE A 122 10.08 -4.42 8.32
N SER A 123 9.50 -5.50 8.87
CA SER A 123 9.58 -6.84 8.29
C SER A 123 8.85 -6.94 6.94
N GLU A 124 7.62 -6.41 6.84
CA GLU A 124 6.85 -6.40 5.58
C GLU A 124 7.53 -5.55 4.50
N ARG A 125 8.16 -4.42 4.88
CA ARG A 125 8.93 -3.60 3.93
C ARG A 125 10.19 -4.32 3.44
N ARG A 126 10.93 -4.99 4.33
CA ARG A 126 12.12 -5.76 3.97
C ARG A 126 11.77 -6.93 3.05
N THR A 127 10.69 -7.65 3.33
CA THR A 127 10.22 -8.76 2.49
C THR A 127 9.74 -8.28 1.12
N THR A 128 8.96 -7.19 1.05
CA THR A 128 8.55 -6.58 -0.24
C THR A 128 9.75 -6.14 -1.07
N ALA A 129 10.74 -5.49 -0.44
CA ALA A 129 11.96 -5.05 -1.13
C ALA A 129 12.80 -6.24 -1.62
N ALA A 130 12.98 -7.26 -0.79
CA ALA A 130 13.71 -8.47 -1.16
C ALA A 130 13.05 -9.19 -2.33
N LEU A 131 11.72 -9.39 -2.30
CA LEU A 131 10.97 -9.99 -3.40
C LEU A 131 11.08 -9.16 -4.69
N GLY A 132 10.96 -7.84 -4.60
CA GLY A 132 11.16 -6.94 -5.72
C GLY A 132 12.57 -7.05 -6.33
N CYS A 133 13.62 -7.10 -5.50
CA CYS A 133 14.99 -7.29 -5.97
C CYS A 133 15.22 -8.65 -6.63
N ILE A 134 14.73 -9.75 -6.02
CA ILE A 134 14.87 -11.09 -6.59
C ILE A 134 14.12 -11.16 -7.93
N PHE A 135 12.90 -10.61 -8.00
CA PHE A 135 12.13 -10.53 -9.24
C PHE A 135 12.87 -9.76 -10.32
N TYR A 136 13.39 -8.57 -10.00
CA TYR A 136 14.18 -7.75 -10.93
C TYR A 136 15.40 -8.50 -11.48
N LEU A 137 16.22 -9.08 -10.59
CA LEU A 137 17.44 -9.80 -11.00
C LEU A 137 17.11 -11.04 -11.85
N THR A 138 16.06 -11.79 -11.48
CA THR A 138 15.60 -12.95 -12.24
C THR A 138 15.10 -12.55 -13.62
N LEU A 139 14.36 -11.43 -13.71
CA LEU A 139 13.81 -10.93 -14.96
C LEU A 139 14.90 -10.41 -15.90
N VAL A 140 15.91 -9.71 -15.38
CA VAL A 140 17.11 -9.32 -16.14
C VAL A 140 17.84 -10.56 -16.64
N GLY A 141 18.11 -11.54 -15.75
CA GLY A 141 18.77 -12.79 -16.12
C GLY A 141 18.01 -13.58 -17.18
N TYR A 142 16.68 -13.65 -17.09
CA TYR A 142 15.84 -14.28 -18.10
C TYR A 142 15.97 -13.60 -19.47
N ARG A 143 15.96 -12.27 -19.52
CA ARG A 143 16.05 -11.53 -20.79
C ARG A 143 17.44 -11.54 -21.41
N VAL A 144 18.51 -11.73 -20.63
CA VAL A 144 19.90 -11.74 -21.12
C VAL A 144 20.41 -13.15 -21.42
N SER A 145 19.99 -14.16 -20.66
CA SER A 145 20.57 -15.52 -20.68
C SER A 145 19.58 -16.62 -21.13
N ILE A 146 18.43 -16.23 -21.70
CA ILE A 146 17.35 -16.98 -22.41
C ILE A 146 17.78 -18.41 -22.82
N PRO A 147 17.85 -19.43 -21.94
CA PRO A 147 16.69 -20.13 -21.34
C PRO A 147 16.87 -20.60 -19.88
N TYR A 148 18.05 -20.43 -19.25
CA TYR A 148 18.39 -21.03 -17.95
C TYR A 148 17.59 -20.45 -16.78
N PHE A 149 17.19 -19.19 -16.87
CA PHE A 149 16.42 -18.51 -15.84
C PHE A 149 14.90 -18.71 -15.99
N SER A 150 14.42 -19.44 -17.00
CA SER A 150 12.97 -19.65 -17.23
C SER A 150 12.30 -20.34 -16.03
N ALA A 151 12.92 -21.40 -15.50
CA ALA A 151 12.42 -22.11 -14.31
C ALA A 151 12.42 -21.21 -13.06
N LEU A 152 13.48 -20.41 -12.87
CA LEU A 152 13.57 -19.46 -11.75
C LEU A 152 12.52 -18.35 -11.87
N LEU A 153 12.24 -17.87 -13.08
CA LEU A 153 11.22 -16.86 -13.34
C LEU A 153 9.82 -17.41 -13.03
N LEU A 154 9.50 -18.61 -13.50
CA LEU A 154 8.23 -19.28 -13.18
C LEU A 154 8.06 -19.49 -11.68
N LEU A 155 9.10 -19.99 -11.00
CA LEU A 155 9.08 -20.15 -9.54
C LEU A 155 8.85 -18.81 -8.83
N ASN A 156 9.53 -17.75 -9.28
CA ASN A 156 9.36 -16.42 -8.73
C ASN A 156 7.93 -15.91 -8.90
N TYR A 157 7.34 -16.04 -10.10
CA TYR A 157 5.94 -15.69 -10.33
C TYR A 157 5.00 -16.51 -9.43
N PHE A 158 5.21 -17.81 -9.29
CA PHE A 158 4.38 -18.67 -8.45
C PHE A 158 4.41 -18.24 -6.98
N VAL A 159 5.61 -18.09 -6.40
CA VAL A 159 5.79 -17.62 -5.01
C VAL A 159 5.16 -16.25 -4.82
N SER A 160 5.38 -15.36 -5.78
CA SER A 160 4.87 -13.99 -5.77
C SER A 160 3.34 -13.94 -5.77
N PHE A 161 2.67 -14.64 -6.71
CA PHE A 161 1.22 -14.70 -6.75
C PHE A 161 0.65 -15.36 -5.50
N TYR A 162 1.27 -16.43 -5.00
CA TYR A 162 0.86 -17.07 -3.75
C TYR A 162 0.89 -16.11 -2.57
N LEU A 163 1.98 -15.34 -2.40
CA LEU A 163 2.09 -14.35 -1.32
C LEU A 163 1.06 -13.22 -1.46
N ILE A 164 0.85 -12.71 -2.68
CA ILE A 164 -0.18 -11.70 -2.96
C ILE A 164 -1.56 -12.23 -2.56
N PHE A 165 -1.93 -13.44 -2.98
CA PHE A 165 -3.22 -14.04 -2.63
C PHE A 165 -3.38 -14.27 -1.14
N ARG A 166 -2.32 -14.76 -0.47
CA ARG A 166 -2.31 -14.97 0.97
C ARG A 166 -2.56 -13.65 1.71
N HIS A 167 -1.87 -12.58 1.35
CA HIS A 167 -2.02 -11.28 2.01
C HIS A 167 -3.39 -10.64 1.74
N ILE A 168 -3.92 -10.75 0.52
CA ILE A 168 -5.27 -10.30 0.20
C ILE A 168 -6.30 -11.06 1.04
N SER A 169 -6.17 -12.38 1.14
CA SER A 169 -7.11 -13.23 1.90
C SER A 169 -7.08 -12.90 3.39
N GLN A 170 -5.88 -12.71 3.97
CA GLN A 170 -5.72 -12.26 5.35
C GLN A 170 -6.40 -10.91 5.59
N ASN A 171 -6.18 -9.95 4.69
CA ASN A 171 -6.80 -8.63 4.80
C ASN A 171 -8.34 -8.68 4.63
N LEU A 172 -8.87 -9.57 3.78
CA LEU A 172 -10.31 -9.77 3.62
C LEU A 172 -10.96 -10.39 4.87
N VAL A 173 -10.31 -11.37 5.50
CA VAL A 173 -10.79 -11.97 6.75
C VAL A 173 -10.81 -10.92 7.86
N LEU A 174 -9.74 -10.14 8.02
CA LEU A 174 -9.67 -9.07 9.02
C LEU A 174 -10.74 -8.00 8.79
N LEU A 175 -10.96 -7.57 7.54
CA LEU A 175 -12.00 -6.59 7.22
C LEU A 175 -13.41 -7.15 7.47
N ARG A 176 -13.63 -8.45 7.26
CA ARG A 176 -14.90 -9.11 7.56
C ARG A 176 -15.16 -9.15 9.06
N GLU A 177 -14.18 -9.51 9.86
CA GLU A 177 -14.28 -9.51 11.33
C GLU A 177 -14.57 -8.09 11.88
N GLN A 178 -13.90 -7.07 11.33
CA GLN A 178 -14.17 -5.68 11.71
C GLN A 178 -15.59 -5.27 11.33
N LEU A 179 -16.08 -5.67 10.16
CA LEU A 179 -17.43 -5.34 9.73
C LEU A 179 -18.48 -5.96 10.66
N THR A 180 -18.28 -7.21 11.10
CA THR A 180 -19.20 -7.88 12.04
C THR A 180 -19.24 -7.23 13.42
N ILE A 181 -18.13 -6.65 13.89
CA ILE A 181 -18.08 -5.93 15.18
C ILE A 181 -18.83 -4.59 15.06
N ILE A 182 -18.65 -3.87 13.96
CA ILE A 182 -19.27 -2.56 13.75
C ILE A 182 -20.78 -2.69 13.52
N GLU A 183 -21.23 -3.80 12.93
CA GLU A 183 -22.65 -4.13 12.77
C GLU A 183 -23.34 -4.32 14.14
N ASP A 184 -22.62 -4.78 15.16
CA ASP A 184 -23.10 -4.90 16.54
C ASP A 184 -23.16 -3.55 17.29
N GLU A 185 -22.29 -2.59 16.93
CA GLU A 185 -22.15 -1.27 17.59
C GLU A 185 -22.95 -0.12 16.92
N ASP A 186 -23.68 -0.37 15.83
CA ASP A 186 -24.56 0.56 15.09
C ASP A 186 -23.96 1.94 14.68
N VAL A 187 -22.69 1.96 14.26
CA VAL A 187 -22.02 3.18 13.76
C VAL A 187 -22.02 3.22 12.22
N HIS A 188 -23.11 3.71 11.62
CA HIS A 188 -23.32 3.73 10.16
C HIS A 188 -22.17 4.36 9.33
N ALA A 189 -21.58 5.47 9.80
CA ALA A 189 -20.50 6.15 9.07
C ALA A 189 -19.20 5.32 8.98
N MET A 190 -18.96 4.46 9.98
CA MET A 190 -17.78 3.60 10.04
C MET A 190 -17.99 2.33 9.21
N HIS A 191 -19.22 1.79 9.22
CA HIS A 191 -19.63 0.67 8.40
C HIS A 191 -19.38 0.95 6.90
N ASP A 192 -19.83 2.08 6.37
CA ASP A 192 -19.68 2.42 4.95
C ASP A 192 -18.21 2.53 4.50
N ALA A 193 -17.35 3.03 5.40
CA ALA A 193 -15.92 3.15 5.14
C ALA A 193 -15.22 1.78 5.10
N VAL A 194 -15.53 0.89 6.06
CA VAL A 194 -14.95 -0.46 6.13
C VAL A 194 -15.49 -1.35 5.00
N PHE A 195 -16.79 -1.25 4.71
CA PHE A 195 -17.42 -1.97 3.60
C PHE A 195 -16.83 -1.57 2.25
N THR A 196 -16.56 -0.27 2.03
CA THR A 196 -15.88 0.21 0.83
C THR A 196 -14.49 -0.40 0.68
N LYS A 197 -13.69 -0.47 1.76
CA LYS A 197 -12.37 -1.12 1.75
C LYS A 197 -12.48 -2.60 1.44
N TYR A 198 -13.45 -3.30 2.02
CA TYR A 198 -13.72 -4.72 1.74
C TYR A 198 -14.02 -4.96 0.26
N ILE A 199 -14.90 -4.15 -0.35
CA ILE A 199 -15.20 -4.22 -1.79
C ILE A 199 -13.93 -3.98 -2.64
N MET A 200 -13.10 -3.01 -2.26
CA MET A 200 -11.84 -2.74 -2.99
C MET A 200 -10.91 -3.96 -3.01
N PHE A 201 -10.69 -4.61 -1.86
CA PHE A 201 -9.86 -5.82 -1.80
C PHE A 201 -10.47 -7.00 -2.55
N LYS A 202 -11.79 -7.18 -2.51
CA LYS A 202 -12.48 -8.24 -3.25
C LYS A 202 -12.34 -8.05 -4.76
N LYS A 203 -12.47 -6.80 -5.23
CA LYS A 203 -12.22 -6.43 -6.63
C LYS A 203 -10.77 -6.66 -7.05
N PHE A 204 -9.82 -6.35 -6.17
CA PHE A 204 -8.41 -6.59 -6.41
C PHE A 204 -8.07 -8.08 -6.46
N GLN A 205 -8.66 -8.91 -5.59
CA GLN A 205 -8.51 -10.36 -5.62
C GLN A 205 -8.93 -10.95 -6.98
N GLY A 206 -10.07 -10.49 -7.52
CA GLY A 206 -10.54 -10.90 -8.85
C GLY A 206 -9.58 -10.45 -9.97
N ALA A 207 -9.09 -9.21 -9.91
CA ALA A 207 -8.13 -8.70 -10.89
C ALA A 207 -6.82 -9.49 -10.90
N ILE A 208 -6.26 -9.84 -9.74
CA ILE A 208 -5.02 -10.62 -9.66
C ILE A 208 -5.21 -12.04 -10.21
N HIS A 209 -6.38 -12.67 -10.01
CA HIS A 209 -6.70 -13.95 -10.67
C HIS A 209 -6.70 -13.82 -12.19
N PHE A 210 -7.34 -12.76 -12.71
CA PHE A 210 -7.36 -12.52 -14.15
C PHE A 210 -5.94 -12.28 -14.71
N VAL A 211 -5.10 -11.52 -14.00
CA VAL A 211 -3.69 -11.30 -14.36
C VAL A 211 -2.93 -12.62 -14.44
N ALA A 212 -3.06 -13.47 -13.42
CA ALA A 212 -2.37 -14.76 -13.38
C ALA A 212 -2.81 -15.69 -14.52
N MET A 213 -4.11 -15.74 -14.80
CA MET A 213 -4.66 -16.53 -15.91
C MET A 213 -4.22 -15.99 -17.27
N ALA A 214 -4.19 -14.67 -17.45
CA ALA A 214 -3.74 -14.04 -18.69
C ALA A 214 -2.25 -14.30 -18.95
N GLU A 215 -1.38 -14.13 -17.95
CA GLU A 215 0.06 -14.42 -18.11
C GLU A 215 0.32 -15.91 -18.37
N PHE A 216 -0.41 -16.82 -17.71
CA PHE A 216 -0.32 -18.26 -17.97
C PHE A 216 -0.77 -18.63 -19.40
N ALA A 217 -1.88 -18.06 -19.87
CA ALA A 217 -2.35 -18.27 -21.23
C ALA A 217 -1.36 -17.76 -22.27
N ILE A 218 -0.73 -16.60 -22.02
CA ILE A 218 0.30 -16.04 -22.90
C ILE A 218 1.56 -16.92 -22.90
N TYR A 219 1.94 -17.48 -21.75
CA TYR A 219 3.08 -18.40 -21.62
C TYR A 219 2.85 -19.70 -22.41
N ILE A 220 1.68 -20.33 -22.30
CA ILE A 220 1.34 -21.54 -23.06
C ILE A 220 1.27 -21.25 -24.56
N ASN A 221 0.67 -20.12 -24.94
CA ASN A 221 0.48 -19.77 -26.34
C ASN A 221 1.76 -19.23 -27.00
N MET A 222 2.95 -19.51 -26.46
CA MET A 222 4.26 -19.19 -27.05
C MET A 222 4.63 -20.10 -28.23
N ASN A 223 3.70 -20.45 -29.13
CA ASN A 223 4.09 -21.00 -30.43
C ASN A 223 4.82 -19.91 -31.24
N ASP A 224 6.00 -20.25 -31.76
CA ASP A 224 7.01 -19.35 -32.36
C ASP A 224 6.67 -18.83 -33.77
N SER A 225 5.39 -18.80 -34.16
CA SER A 225 5.02 -18.23 -35.47
C SER A 225 5.21 -16.71 -35.46
N LEU A 226 6.20 -16.22 -36.22
CA LEU A 226 6.51 -14.79 -36.40
C LEU A 226 5.30 -13.97 -36.89
N ASP A 227 4.40 -14.59 -37.65
CA ASP A 227 3.21 -13.96 -38.22
C ASP A 227 2.22 -13.41 -37.18
N ASN A 228 2.24 -13.96 -35.95
CA ASN A 228 1.33 -13.55 -34.87
C ASN A 228 2.00 -12.63 -33.82
N TYR A 229 3.25 -12.21 -34.03
CA TYR A 229 3.99 -11.42 -33.05
C TYR A 229 3.32 -10.09 -32.73
N TRP A 230 2.86 -9.37 -33.77
CA TRP A 230 2.18 -8.10 -33.60
C TRP A 230 0.88 -8.24 -32.78
N LEU A 231 0.05 -9.23 -33.10
CA LEU A 231 -1.20 -9.49 -32.38
C LEU A 231 -0.93 -9.85 -30.92
N ARG A 232 0.09 -10.68 -30.64
CA ARG A 232 0.50 -11.02 -29.27
C ARG A 232 0.93 -9.77 -28.49
N LEU A 233 1.67 -8.87 -29.12
CA LEU A 233 2.05 -7.59 -28.50
C LEU A 233 0.82 -6.75 -28.16
N VAL A 234 -0.13 -6.62 -29.10
CA VAL A 234 -1.39 -5.88 -28.90
C VAL A 234 -2.20 -6.47 -27.74
N ILE A 235 -2.41 -7.78 -27.72
CA ILE A 235 -3.15 -8.46 -26.64
C ILE A 235 -2.48 -8.21 -25.29
N ARG A 236 -1.15 -8.34 -25.22
CA ARG A 236 -0.39 -8.12 -23.99
C ARG A 236 -0.51 -6.67 -23.50
N GLU A 237 -0.36 -5.71 -24.40
CA GLU A 237 -0.46 -4.28 -24.07
C GLU A 237 -1.87 -3.90 -23.59
N TRP A 238 -2.92 -4.38 -24.27
CA TRP A 238 -4.30 -4.17 -23.85
C TRP A 238 -4.61 -4.81 -22.50
N ALA A 239 -4.16 -6.05 -22.26
CA ALA A 239 -4.35 -6.69 -20.97
C ALA A 239 -3.72 -5.86 -19.85
N GLN A 240 -2.46 -5.43 -20.02
CA GLN A 240 -1.75 -4.59 -19.05
C GLN A 240 -2.45 -3.24 -18.83
N PHE A 241 -2.87 -2.57 -19.91
CA PHE A 241 -3.58 -1.30 -19.84
C PHE A 241 -4.90 -1.43 -19.07
N CYS A 242 -5.73 -2.42 -19.43
CA CYS A 242 -7.03 -2.66 -18.78
C CYS A 242 -6.87 -2.98 -17.29
N ILE A 243 -5.88 -3.79 -16.91
CA ILE A 243 -5.61 -4.14 -15.52
C ILE A 243 -5.19 -2.89 -14.72
N ILE A 244 -4.25 -2.09 -15.24
CA ILE A 244 -3.77 -0.89 -14.53
C ILE A 244 -4.88 0.16 -14.43
N LEU A 245 -5.68 0.34 -15.48
CA LEU A 245 -6.84 1.24 -15.45
C LEU A 245 -7.88 0.77 -14.42
N TYR A 246 -8.18 -0.53 -14.38
CA TYR A 246 -9.12 -1.12 -13.43
C TYR A 246 -8.67 -0.96 -11.98
N ILE A 247 -7.39 -1.24 -11.70
CA ILE A 247 -6.81 -1.09 -10.37
C ILE A 247 -6.79 0.39 -9.98
N GLY A 248 -6.42 1.28 -10.90
CA GLY A 248 -6.45 2.72 -10.68
C GLY A 248 -7.81 3.29 -10.37
N TRP A 249 -8.81 2.84 -11.11
CA TRP A 249 -10.19 3.20 -10.85
C TRP A 249 -10.69 2.70 -9.50
N THR A 250 -10.32 1.46 -9.13
CA THR A 250 -10.73 0.82 -7.88
C THR A 250 -10.12 1.49 -6.65
N PHE A 251 -8.82 1.80 -6.71
CA PHE A 251 -8.06 2.40 -5.61
C PHE A 251 -7.97 3.93 -5.66
N ARG A 252 -8.81 4.59 -6.48
CA ARG A 252 -8.87 6.05 -6.53
C ARG A 252 -9.18 6.62 -5.15
N SER A 253 -8.54 7.72 -4.78
CA SER A 253 -8.92 8.51 -3.60
C SER A 253 -10.40 8.88 -3.71
N LYS A 254 -11.24 8.33 -2.83
CA LYS A 254 -12.64 8.73 -2.67
C LYS A 254 -12.73 9.62 -1.44
N ASP A 255 -13.63 10.58 -1.47
CA ASP A 255 -13.92 11.53 -0.38
C ASP A 255 -14.61 10.86 0.82
N LEU A 256 -14.10 9.72 1.30
CA LEU A 256 -14.61 9.12 2.52
C LEU A 256 -13.91 9.76 3.72
N ALA A 257 -14.66 10.69 4.32
CA ALA A 257 -14.53 11.26 5.66
C ALA A 257 -13.07 11.41 6.19
N PRO A 258 -12.53 12.65 6.25
CA PRO A 258 -11.23 12.95 6.85
C PRO A 258 -11.08 12.51 8.33
N ARG A 259 -12.16 12.06 8.99
CA ARG A 259 -12.19 11.69 10.41
C ARG A 259 -11.91 10.21 10.70
N PHE A 260 -11.86 9.33 9.69
CA PHE A 260 -11.61 7.90 9.89
C PHE A 260 -10.41 7.38 9.09
N SER A 261 -9.31 8.13 9.15
CA SER A 261 -8.03 7.72 8.56
C SER A 261 -7.41 6.50 9.24
N VAL A 262 -7.88 6.07 10.41
CA VAL A 262 -7.20 5.02 11.17
C VAL A 262 -8.21 4.17 11.93
N MET A 263 -8.45 2.95 11.46
CA MET A 263 -8.73 1.86 12.40
C MET A 263 -7.38 1.17 12.58
N PRO A 264 -6.72 1.29 13.74
CA PRO A 264 -5.43 0.67 13.94
C PRO A 264 -5.64 -0.84 13.83
N THR A 265 -5.18 -1.41 12.72
CA THR A 265 -5.15 -2.86 12.53
C THR A 265 -4.43 -3.47 13.73
N LEU A 266 -5.05 -4.50 14.30
CA LEU A 266 -4.59 -5.40 15.36
C LEU A 266 -3.28 -6.17 14.99
N LYS A 267 -2.40 -5.60 14.17
CA LYS A 267 -1.12 -6.19 13.75
C LYS A 267 0.05 -5.83 14.67
N SER A 268 -0.20 -5.10 15.75
CA SER A 268 0.78 -4.86 16.81
C SER A 268 0.70 -6.01 17.83
N LYS A 269 1.41 -7.12 17.57
CA LYS A 269 1.69 -8.15 18.59
C LYS A 269 2.75 -7.66 19.61
N GLY A 270 2.72 -6.38 19.93
CA GLY A 270 3.64 -5.72 20.84
C GLY A 270 2.94 -4.49 21.37
N LYS A 271 2.23 -4.67 22.50
CA LYS A 271 1.50 -3.68 23.30
C LYS A 271 1.84 -2.24 22.89
N LYS A 272 1.14 -1.71 21.88
CA LYS A 272 0.97 -0.26 21.77
C LYS A 272 -0.05 0.10 22.84
N MET A 273 0.47 0.38 24.04
CA MET A 273 -0.30 1.00 25.10
C MET A 273 -0.75 2.36 24.56
N VAL A 274 -2.02 2.44 24.16
CA VAL A 274 -2.67 3.71 23.88
C VAL A 274 -2.62 4.49 25.20
N PRO A 275 -2.17 5.76 25.21
CA PRO A 275 -2.19 6.53 26.45
C PRO A 275 -3.65 6.58 26.94
N PRO A 276 -3.92 6.21 28.19
CA PRO A 276 -5.27 6.32 28.74
C PRO A 276 -5.75 7.77 28.58
N ILE A 277 -6.92 7.93 27.95
CA ILE A 277 -7.59 9.21 27.84
C ILE A 277 -8.27 9.44 29.20
N TYR A 278 -7.67 10.32 30.01
CA TYR A 278 -8.29 10.73 31.27
C TYR A 278 -9.25 11.89 31.01
N ARG A 279 -10.53 11.69 31.32
CA ARG A 279 -11.52 12.77 31.39
C ARG A 279 -11.42 13.37 32.78
N ILE A 280 -10.94 14.60 32.88
CA ILE A 280 -10.92 15.36 34.13
C ILE A 280 -12.20 16.20 34.14
N GLU A 281 -13.15 15.85 35.00
CA GLU A 281 -14.29 16.70 35.30
C GLU A 281 -13.88 17.71 36.36
N MET A 282 -14.12 18.99 36.10
CA MET A 282 -13.66 20.09 36.94
C MET A 282 -14.73 21.17 37.00
N ASP A 283 -14.98 21.68 38.20
CA ASP A 283 -15.99 22.71 38.41
C ASP A 283 -15.61 24.04 37.74
N ALA A 284 -16.62 24.73 37.21
CA ALA A 284 -16.44 25.96 36.42
C ALA A 284 -15.74 27.09 37.19
N ALA A 285 -15.89 27.14 38.52
CA ALA A 285 -15.20 28.11 39.36
C ALA A 285 -13.68 27.85 39.40
N THR A 286 -13.28 26.59 39.51
CA THR A 286 -11.88 26.17 39.61
C THR A 286 -11.18 26.26 38.25
N PHE A 287 -11.89 26.08 37.14
CA PHE A 287 -11.35 26.28 35.79
C PHE A 287 -10.99 27.76 35.53
N LYS A 288 -11.75 28.69 36.10
CA LYS A 288 -11.59 30.14 35.86
C LYS A 288 -10.33 30.72 36.50
N GLU A 289 -9.74 30.04 37.47
CA GLU A 289 -8.53 30.47 38.20
C GLU A 289 -7.21 30.00 37.56
N PHE A 290 -7.23 29.18 36.51
CA PHE A 290 -6.00 28.77 35.82
C PHE A 290 -5.37 29.95 35.08
N LYS A 291 -4.17 30.37 35.52
CA LYS A 291 -3.36 31.41 34.86
C LYS A 291 -2.21 30.88 34.00
N SER A 292 -1.86 29.60 34.08
CA SER A 292 -0.79 29.01 33.26
C SER A 292 -1.37 28.24 32.07
N HIS A 293 -0.89 28.57 30.87
CA HIS A 293 -1.27 27.91 29.61
C HIS A 293 -0.28 26.83 29.17
N GLU A 294 0.81 26.62 29.92
CA GLU A 294 1.84 25.65 29.57
C GLU A 294 1.63 24.31 30.31
N TRP A 295 1.32 23.29 29.51
CA TRP A 295 1.15 21.92 29.97
C TRP A 295 2.52 21.23 29.99
N HIS A 296 2.99 20.83 31.16
CA HIS A 296 4.20 20.00 31.27
C HIS A 296 3.82 18.54 31.51
N ILE A 297 3.93 17.71 30.46
CA ILE A 297 3.83 16.26 30.58
C ILE A 297 5.21 15.74 31.00
N GLY A 298 5.42 15.55 32.30
CA GLY A 298 6.62 14.90 32.81
C GLY A 298 6.54 13.39 32.58
N VAL A 299 7.54 12.82 31.88
CA VAL A 299 7.74 11.37 31.81
C VAL A 299 8.85 11.02 32.81
N PRO A 300 8.67 10.03 33.70
CA PRO A 300 9.69 9.71 34.69
C PRO A 300 10.93 9.10 34.00
N THR A 301 12.02 9.87 33.94
CA THR A 301 13.38 9.35 33.69
C THR A 301 14.02 9.00 35.03
N ALA A 302 13.64 7.86 35.60
CA ALA A 302 14.40 7.25 36.69
C ALA A 302 14.38 5.73 36.56
N SER A 303 15.52 5.19 36.11
CA SER A 303 15.83 3.76 36.18
C SER A 303 16.16 3.43 37.64
N GLN A 304 15.20 2.91 38.39
CA GLN A 304 15.50 2.13 39.58
C GLN A 304 14.93 0.72 39.44
N LYS A 305 15.85 -0.24 39.53
CA LYS A 305 15.61 -1.68 39.60
C LYS A 305 14.76 -1.98 40.84
N GLY A 306 13.50 -2.32 40.63
CA GLY A 306 12.63 -2.78 41.71
C GLY A 306 11.18 -2.86 41.26
N HIS A 307 10.81 -4.02 40.73
CA HIS A 307 9.46 -4.55 40.48
C HIS A 307 8.28 -3.65 40.93
N LEU A 308 7.86 -2.70 40.08
CA LEU A 308 6.53 -2.10 40.12
C LEU A 308 5.92 -2.21 38.72
N GLN A 309 4.84 -2.98 38.63
CA GLN A 309 4.09 -3.21 37.41
C GLN A 309 3.25 -1.96 37.08
N ASP A 310 3.44 -1.42 35.88
CA ASP A 310 2.50 -0.63 35.08
C ASP A 310 1.66 0.43 35.81
N SER A 311 2.29 1.44 36.42
CA SER A 311 1.61 2.68 36.82
C SER A 311 2.45 3.91 36.48
N VAL A 312 1.97 4.70 35.52
CA VAL A 312 2.53 6.03 35.21
C VAL A 312 1.98 7.01 36.25
N LEU A 313 2.84 7.45 37.17
CA LEU A 313 2.50 8.48 38.14
C LEU A 313 2.53 9.84 37.44
N VAL A 314 1.35 10.44 37.22
CA VAL A 314 1.22 11.82 36.72
C VAL A 314 1.10 12.74 37.93
N VAL A 315 2.15 13.51 38.22
CA VAL A 315 2.12 14.52 39.28
C VAL A 315 1.53 15.80 38.69
N ILE A 316 0.29 16.11 39.03
CA ILE A 316 -0.34 17.38 38.70
C ILE A 316 -0.04 18.34 39.83
N GLN A 317 0.83 19.32 39.59
CA GLN A 317 1.11 20.36 40.58
C GLN A 317 -0.12 21.26 40.71
N HIS A 318 -0.76 21.20 41.88
CA HIS A 318 -1.91 22.03 42.20
C HIS A 318 -1.48 23.51 42.28
N PRO A 319 -2.26 24.46 41.72
CA PRO A 319 -1.89 25.89 41.67
C PRO A 319 -1.78 26.59 43.04
N ARG A 320 -2.06 25.90 44.16
CA ARG A 320 -1.88 26.41 45.53
C ARG A 320 -0.69 25.83 46.29
N ALA A 321 0.18 25.05 45.64
CA ALA A 321 1.32 24.43 46.30
C ALA A 321 2.25 25.45 46.98
N ASP A 322 2.42 26.64 46.38
CA ASP A 322 3.28 27.69 46.93
C ASP A 322 2.57 28.61 47.94
N THR A 323 1.23 28.58 48.00
CA THR A 323 0.46 29.42 48.93
C THR A 323 0.16 28.71 50.26
N MET A 324 0.14 27.37 50.28
CA MET A 324 -0.14 26.61 51.51
C MET A 324 1.09 26.40 52.42
N THR A 325 2.31 26.52 51.89
CA THR A 325 3.55 26.41 52.68
C THR A 325 3.83 27.62 53.57
N SER A 326 3.09 28.73 53.42
CA SER A 326 3.26 29.94 54.24
C SER A 326 2.28 30.06 55.42
N THR A 327 1.28 29.18 55.58
CA THR A 327 0.21 29.44 56.58
C THR A 327 -0.03 28.34 57.61
N ASN A 328 0.44 27.10 57.43
CA ASN A 328 0.21 26.04 58.43
C ASN A 328 1.50 25.35 58.89
N SER A 329 2.40 26.10 59.53
CA SER A 329 3.37 25.53 60.48
C SER A 329 2.78 25.46 61.88
N ALA A 330 1.60 24.83 62.02
CA ALA A 330 1.03 24.42 63.32
C ALA A 330 -0.26 23.61 63.09
N SER A 331 -0.14 22.30 62.86
CA SER A 331 -1.04 21.25 63.37
C SER A 331 -0.87 19.96 62.57
N LEU A 332 -0.15 19.00 63.15
CA LEU A 332 -0.33 17.60 62.84
C LEU A 332 -1.73 17.18 63.31
N SER A 333 -2.54 16.55 62.46
CA SER A 333 -3.52 15.52 62.86
C SER A 333 -4.23 14.90 61.65
N SER A 334 -4.28 13.57 61.67
CA SER A 334 -4.89 12.56 60.79
C SER A 334 -6.30 12.82 60.21
N ALA A 335 -6.54 12.33 58.98
CA ALA A 335 -7.74 11.57 58.51
C ALA A 335 -7.78 11.58 56.96
N ALA A 336 -8.31 10.63 56.20
CA ALA A 336 -8.64 9.22 56.30
C ALA A 336 -8.96 8.80 54.85
N VAL A 337 -8.39 7.70 54.37
CA VAL A 337 -8.77 7.07 53.09
C VAL A 337 -10.12 6.40 53.28
N SER A 338 -11.12 6.79 52.50
CA SER A 338 -12.44 6.13 52.46
C SER A 338 -12.56 5.30 51.19
N THR A 339 -12.40 3.99 51.32
CA THR A 339 -12.81 2.97 50.35
C THR A 339 -14.23 2.54 50.69
N SER A 340 -15.20 2.77 49.80
CA SER A 340 -16.55 2.24 49.91
C SER A 340 -16.61 0.83 49.31
N ASN A 341 -16.66 -0.19 50.17
CA ASN A 341 -17.09 -1.54 49.80
C ASN A 341 -18.56 -1.71 50.20
N LEU A 342 -19.36 -2.22 49.25
CA LEU A 342 -20.76 -2.58 49.45
C LEU A 342 -20.91 -3.76 50.42
N ASP A 343 -21.73 -3.58 51.45
CA ASP A 343 -22.23 -4.64 52.32
C ASP A 343 -23.37 -5.43 51.65
N ARG A 344 -23.35 -6.75 51.81
CA ARG A 344 -24.57 -7.58 51.83
C ARG A 344 -24.41 -8.78 52.77
N ASN A 345 -24.98 -8.63 53.97
CA ASN A 345 -25.72 -9.58 54.83
C ASN A 345 -25.28 -11.07 54.85
N SER A 346 -24.76 -11.60 55.96
CA SER A 346 -25.38 -11.94 57.27
C SER A 346 -25.82 -13.42 57.37
N HIS A 347 -25.08 -14.19 58.17
CA HIS A 347 -25.53 -14.94 59.36
C HIS A 347 -24.65 -16.17 59.63
N SER A 348 -24.05 -16.15 60.81
CA SER A 348 -23.45 -17.30 61.51
C SER A 348 -24.53 -18.16 62.16
N PHE A 349 -24.34 -19.49 62.21
CA PHE A 349 -24.53 -20.24 63.46
C PHE A 349 -23.67 -21.52 63.47
N SER A 350 -23.04 -21.72 64.61
CA SER A 350 -22.21 -22.84 65.08
C SER A 350 -22.96 -24.17 65.14
N THR A 351 -22.40 -25.26 64.61
CA THR A 351 -21.74 -26.37 65.34
C THR A 351 -21.10 -27.33 64.35
#